data_AF-A0A7K4JBY2-F1
#
_entry.id   AF-A0A7K4JBY2-F1
#
_cell.length_a   1.000
_cell.length_b   1.000
_cell.length_c   1.000
_cell.angle_alpha   90.00
_cell.angle_beta   90.00
_cell.angle_gamma   90.00
#
_symmetry.space_group_name_H-M   'P 1'
#
loop_
_entity.id
_entity.type
_entity.pdbx_description
1 polymer ?
#
loop_
_entity_poly.entity_id
_entity_poly.type
_entity_poly.pdbx_seq_one_letter_code
_entity_poly.pdbx_strand_id
1 'polypeptide(L)'
;FGPLGTALRDNVAAQWRHWALARREQVLPGDAPLHGPPARGARGLRLLCGEALRGGGSELGAPALEEVLGNAGTLRESLVPGALAQYVSCLELVSRRLPCGLAQVGVCFQSVPESEPHNNNPGRIGERTTSLLAWFSPPRTAGQWLDYWLRQRLQWWRKFAVSPSNFSSSDFQDEEGRKGFNLHYRFPWGTETIETLTNLGDTELLQMYPGDSSKLQGRDGRKNVIPYVLSVNGNLDRGVLAYLFDSLQLAENPLTKKKNSQRKVLKLHPCLAPLKVALDVGKGPTTELRQVCQGLFNELSENSISVWPGYLETMQVSLEQLYTKYDEMSVLFTVLITDATLENGIVQLRSRDTTMKEMMHISRLKDFLIKYITSSKNM
;
A
#
# COMPACT_ATOMS: atom_id res chain seq x y z
N PHE A 1 -5.93 -10.88 2.16
CA PHE A 1 -6.85 -10.14 1.27
C PHE A 1 -7.27 -11.04 0.11
N GLY A 2 -8.47 -10.87 -0.46
CA GLY A 2 -8.84 -11.50 -1.73
C GLY A 2 -8.15 -10.83 -2.95
N PRO A 3 -8.43 -11.28 -4.19
CA PRO A 3 -7.78 -10.73 -5.39
C PRO A 3 -7.93 -9.21 -5.54
N LEU A 4 -9.15 -8.68 -5.39
CA LEU A 4 -9.40 -7.23 -5.49
C LEU A 4 -8.72 -6.43 -4.37
N GLY A 5 -8.70 -6.98 -3.15
CA GLY A 5 -8.01 -6.34 -2.02
C GLY A 5 -6.49 -6.32 -2.22
N THR A 6 -5.93 -7.36 -2.82
CA THR A 6 -4.50 -7.43 -3.18
C THR A 6 -4.18 -6.40 -4.26
N ALA A 7 -4.96 -6.35 -5.34
CA ALA A 7 -4.79 -5.34 -6.39
C ALA A 7 -4.93 -3.90 -5.89
N LEU A 8 -5.87 -3.65 -4.95
CA LEU A 8 -6.00 -2.35 -4.29
C LEU A 8 -4.75 -2.01 -3.47
N ARG A 9 -4.25 -2.95 -2.66
CA ARG A 9 -3.00 -2.76 -1.90
C ARG A 9 -1.83 -2.46 -2.82
N ASP A 10 -1.71 -3.17 -3.92
CA ASP A 10 -0.62 -2.98 -4.88
C ASP A 10 -0.73 -1.61 -5.57
N ASN A 11 -1.94 -1.15 -5.90
CA ASN A 11 -2.17 0.21 -6.40
C ASN A 11 -1.80 1.28 -5.36
N VAL A 12 -2.17 1.09 -4.08
CA VAL A 12 -1.80 2.01 -2.98
C VAL A 12 -0.27 2.04 -2.82
N ALA A 13 0.39 0.88 -2.81
CA ALA A 13 1.84 0.78 -2.74
C ALA A 13 2.52 1.43 -3.95
N ALA A 14 1.98 1.27 -5.16
CA ALA A 14 2.50 1.92 -6.37
C ALA A 14 2.35 3.45 -6.30
N GLN A 15 1.20 3.97 -5.84
CA GLN A 15 1.02 5.40 -5.62
C GLN A 15 1.95 5.95 -4.54
N TRP A 16 2.21 5.17 -3.49
CA TRP A 16 3.16 5.54 -2.45
C TRP A 16 4.59 5.59 -2.99
N ARG A 17 5.03 4.56 -3.74
CA ARG A 17 6.36 4.51 -4.36
C ARG A 17 6.55 5.66 -5.35
N HIS A 18 5.54 5.95 -6.18
CA HIS A 18 5.58 7.08 -7.10
C HIS A 18 5.70 8.41 -6.34
N TRP A 19 4.94 8.59 -5.27
CA TRP A 19 5.07 9.77 -4.41
C TRP A 19 6.47 9.87 -3.76
N ALA A 20 7.02 8.76 -3.28
CA ALA A 20 8.30 8.72 -2.57
C ALA A 20 9.49 9.01 -3.49
N LEU A 21 9.54 8.34 -4.66
CA LEU A 21 10.69 8.30 -5.57
C LEU A 21 10.60 9.28 -6.74
N ALA A 22 9.48 9.29 -7.48
CA ALA A 22 9.43 9.93 -8.79
C ALA A 22 9.52 11.47 -8.75
N ARG A 23 9.24 12.09 -7.60
CA ARG A 23 9.27 13.54 -7.41
C ARG A 23 10.47 14.02 -6.59
N ARG A 24 11.42 13.14 -6.23
CA ARG A 24 12.50 13.46 -5.29
C ARG A 24 13.83 12.86 -5.72
N GLU A 25 14.76 13.74 -6.10
CA GLU A 25 16.11 13.37 -6.57
C GLU A 25 16.97 12.72 -5.48
N GLN A 26 16.63 12.94 -4.21
CA GLN A 26 17.43 12.53 -3.05
C GLN A 26 16.94 11.24 -2.38
N VAL A 27 15.90 10.59 -2.92
CA VAL A 27 15.34 9.36 -2.36
C VAL A 27 15.67 8.18 -3.27
N LEU A 28 16.37 7.20 -2.73
CA LEU A 28 16.74 5.97 -3.43
C LEU A 28 15.81 4.81 -3.01
N PRO A 29 15.52 3.86 -3.91
CA PRO A 29 14.84 2.63 -3.53
C PRO A 29 15.78 1.74 -2.71
N GLY A 30 15.29 1.19 -1.62
CA GLY A 30 15.99 0.19 -0.80
C GLY A 30 15.27 -1.16 -0.84
N ASP A 31 16.02 -2.22 -0.58
CA ASP A 31 15.47 -3.55 -0.33
C ASP A 31 16.28 -4.27 0.75
N ALA A 32 15.59 -4.90 1.69
CA ALA A 32 16.19 -5.48 2.88
C ALA A 32 15.70 -6.92 3.06
N PRO A 33 16.54 -7.81 3.60
CA PRO A 33 16.14 -9.19 3.87
C PRO A 33 14.96 -9.24 4.86
N LEU A 34 14.23 -10.36 4.84
CA LEU A 34 13.11 -10.62 5.76
C LEU A 34 13.58 -10.92 7.20
N HIS A 35 14.86 -11.28 7.35
CA HIS A 35 15.49 -11.58 8.62
C HIS A 35 16.75 -10.75 8.81
N GLY A 36 17.02 -10.39 10.06
CA GLY A 36 18.23 -9.70 10.48
C GLY A 36 19.13 -10.60 11.34
N PRO A 37 20.29 -10.07 11.76
CA PRO A 37 21.15 -10.73 12.72
C PRO A 37 20.40 -11.02 14.04
N PRO A 38 20.89 -11.94 14.88
CA PRO A 38 20.29 -12.26 16.16
C PRO A 38 20.14 -11.00 17.02
N ALA A 39 18.90 -10.63 17.32
CA ALA A 39 18.61 -9.47 18.16
C ALA A 39 18.80 -9.85 19.64
N ARG A 40 19.75 -9.20 20.33
CA ARG A 40 19.94 -9.38 21.78
C ARG A 40 18.74 -8.79 22.52
N GLY A 41 18.03 -9.63 23.28
CA GLY A 41 16.94 -9.21 24.18
C GLY A 41 15.56 -9.04 23.54
N ALA A 42 15.41 -9.17 22.22
CA ALA A 42 14.11 -9.09 21.58
C ALA A 42 13.32 -10.40 21.75
N ARG A 43 12.03 -10.29 22.10
CA ARG A 43 11.01 -11.36 21.97
C ARG A 43 10.67 -11.67 20.49
N GLY A 44 11.59 -11.39 19.59
CA GLY A 44 11.41 -11.55 18.15
C GLY A 44 11.47 -13.01 17.74
N LEU A 45 10.77 -13.33 16.66
CA LEU A 45 10.66 -14.69 16.15
C LEU A 45 11.96 -15.12 15.48
N ARG A 46 12.51 -16.24 15.95
CA ARG A 46 13.81 -16.76 15.49
C ARG A 46 13.64 -17.82 14.41
N LEU A 47 14.49 -17.74 13.38
CA LEU A 47 14.56 -18.70 12.30
C LEU A 47 15.54 -19.80 12.66
N LEU A 48 15.02 -21.03 12.77
CA LEU A 48 15.80 -22.21 13.10
C LEU A 48 15.84 -23.14 11.88
N CYS A 49 17.04 -23.66 11.58
CA CYS A 49 17.16 -24.72 10.60
C CYS A 49 16.64 -26.03 11.21
N GLY A 50 15.65 -26.67 10.57
CA GLY A 50 15.08 -27.92 11.07
C GLY A 50 16.10 -29.06 11.20
N GLU A 51 17.18 -29.03 10.40
CA GLU A 51 18.28 -29.98 10.49
C GLU A 51 19.11 -29.81 11.78
N ALA A 52 19.31 -28.56 12.23
CA ALA A 52 20.01 -28.26 13.47
C ALA A 52 19.25 -28.81 14.71
N LEU A 53 17.93 -28.90 14.63
CA LEU A 53 17.08 -29.50 15.66
C LEU A 53 17.03 -31.03 15.61
N ARG A 54 17.27 -31.63 14.43
CA ARG A 54 17.26 -33.09 14.23
C ARG A 54 18.62 -33.74 14.47
N GLY A 55 19.72 -33.01 14.30
CA GLY A 55 21.08 -33.51 14.51
C GLY A 55 21.46 -33.69 15.98
N GLY A 56 20.78 -32.99 16.90
CA GLY A 56 20.81 -33.31 18.33
C GLY A 56 19.77 -34.39 18.60
N GLY A 57 20.19 -35.58 19.05
CA GLY A 57 19.27 -36.66 19.43
C GLY A 57 18.25 -36.24 20.50
N SER A 58 17.42 -37.18 20.96
CA SER A 58 16.23 -37.01 21.83
C SER A 58 16.37 -36.16 23.11
N GLU A 59 17.53 -35.62 23.43
CA GLU A 59 17.79 -34.72 24.56
C GLU A 59 18.75 -33.57 24.15
N LEU A 60 18.24 -32.56 23.44
CA LEU A 60 18.92 -31.27 23.36
C LEU A 60 18.87 -30.62 24.74
N GLY A 61 19.97 -30.67 25.49
CA GLY A 61 20.10 -29.95 26.75
C GLY A 61 19.92 -28.43 26.56
N ALA A 62 19.43 -27.76 27.61
CA ALA A 62 19.26 -26.30 27.64
C ALA A 62 20.42 -25.48 27.02
N PRO A 63 21.71 -25.77 27.27
CA PRO A 63 22.81 -24.97 26.71
C PRO A 63 22.96 -25.09 25.18
N ALA A 64 22.70 -26.27 24.60
CA ALA A 64 22.76 -26.46 23.15
C ALA A 64 21.61 -25.71 22.46
N LEU A 65 20.44 -25.67 23.10
CA LEU A 65 19.30 -24.90 22.62
C LEU A 65 19.57 -23.39 22.70
N GLU A 66 20.19 -22.92 23.78
CA GLU A 66 20.59 -21.52 23.94
C GLU A 66 21.61 -21.08 22.89
N GLU A 67 22.57 -21.93 22.54
CA GLU A 67 23.56 -21.65 21.49
C GLU A 67 22.90 -21.54 20.11
N VAL A 68 22.05 -22.52 19.76
CA VAL A 68 21.30 -22.52 18.51
C VAL A 68 20.36 -21.31 18.42
N LEU A 69 19.68 -20.96 19.51
CA LEU A 69 18.85 -19.77 19.59
C LEU A 69 19.70 -18.49 19.48
N GLY A 70 20.87 -18.45 20.10
CA GLY A 70 21.79 -17.30 20.08
C GLY A 70 22.30 -16.97 18.68
N ASN A 71 22.44 -17.99 17.83
CA ASN A 71 22.90 -17.84 16.43
C ASN A 71 21.75 -17.66 15.42
N ALA A 72 20.50 -17.84 15.84
CA ALA A 72 19.35 -17.78 14.96
C ALA A 72 19.01 -16.34 14.53
N GLY A 73 18.85 -16.16 13.22
CA GLY A 73 18.37 -14.89 12.65
C GLY A 73 16.96 -14.57 13.16
N THR A 74 16.65 -13.29 13.31
CA THR A 74 15.33 -12.83 13.79
C THR A 74 14.53 -12.25 12.65
N LEU A 75 13.25 -12.62 12.52
CA LEU A 75 12.34 -12.01 11.56
C LEU A 75 12.20 -10.51 11.85
N ARG A 76 12.16 -9.69 10.79
CA ARG A 76 12.10 -8.24 10.95
C ARG A 76 10.73 -7.78 11.46
N GLU A 77 10.74 -6.97 12.50
CA GLU A 77 9.53 -6.30 13.04
C GLU A 77 9.28 -4.93 12.39
N SER A 78 10.33 -4.37 11.79
CA SER A 78 10.37 -3.06 11.14
C SER A 78 11.35 -3.09 9.96
N LEU A 79 11.15 -2.19 9.00
CA LEU A 79 12.06 -1.99 7.87
C LEU A 79 13.27 -1.10 8.22
N VAL A 80 13.23 -0.42 9.38
CA VAL A 80 14.25 0.57 9.78
C VAL A 80 15.66 -0.04 9.83
N PRO A 81 15.91 -1.19 10.49
CA PRO A 81 17.25 -1.75 10.55
C PRO A 81 17.84 -2.06 9.17
N GLY A 82 17.00 -2.52 8.23
CA GLY A 82 17.41 -2.78 6.85
C GLY A 82 17.84 -1.50 6.12
N ALA A 83 17.08 -0.41 6.28
CA ALA A 83 17.43 0.87 5.70
C ALA A 83 18.71 1.46 6.32
N LEU A 84 18.92 1.32 7.62
CA LEU A 84 20.13 1.76 8.31
C LEU A 84 21.37 0.99 7.81
N ALA A 85 21.25 -0.32 7.57
CA ALA A 85 22.35 -1.14 7.06
C ALA A 85 22.81 -0.75 5.65
N GLN A 86 21.93 -0.09 4.89
CA GLN A 86 22.19 0.42 3.54
C GLN A 86 22.63 1.89 3.50
N TYR A 87 22.69 2.55 4.66
CA TYR A 87 22.99 3.97 4.74
C TYR A 87 24.33 4.32 4.11
N VAL A 88 25.41 3.60 4.44
CA VAL A 88 26.76 3.90 3.94
C VAL A 88 26.81 3.82 2.41
N SER A 89 26.26 2.76 1.83
CA SER A 89 26.20 2.58 0.37
C SER A 89 25.37 3.67 -0.30
N CYS A 90 24.23 4.06 0.29
CA CYS A 90 23.40 5.14 -0.23
C CYS A 90 24.09 6.50 -0.13
N LEU A 91 24.77 6.75 0.98
CA LEU A 91 25.52 7.97 1.22
C LEU A 91 26.63 8.11 0.18
N GLU A 92 27.34 7.04 -0.17
CA GLU A 92 28.33 7.05 -1.26
C GLU A 92 27.73 7.41 -2.62
N LEU A 93 26.58 6.82 -2.97
CA LEU A 93 25.87 7.11 -4.23
C LEU A 93 25.46 8.58 -4.34
N VAL A 94 25.01 9.21 -3.25
CA VAL A 94 24.66 10.65 -3.24
C VAL A 94 25.89 11.55 -3.01
N SER A 95 27.11 11.04 -3.24
CA SER A 95 28.36 11.77 -3.02
C SER A 95 28.44 12.36 -1.61
N ARG A 96 28.00 11.60 -0.62
CA ARG A 96 27.89 11.99 0.78
C ARG A 96 27.08 13.26 1.04
N ARG A 97 26.20 13.69 0.13
CA ARG A 97 25.39 14.91 0.33
C ARG A 97 24.19 14.60 1.20
N LEU A 98 23.99 15.41 2.24
CA LEU A 98 22.76 15.41 3.03
C LEU A 98 21.87 16.60 2.63
N PRO A 99 20.54 16.48 2.75
CA PRO A 99 19.80 15.29 3.17
C PRO A 99 19.62 14.26 2.05
N CYS A 100 19.38 13.01 2.42
CA CYS A 100 19.05 11.92 1.51
C CYS A 100 18.06 10.94 2.14
N GLY A 101 17.43 10.09 1.34
CA GLY A 101 16.42 9.15 1.81
C GLY A 101 16.50 7.78 1.17
N LEU A 102 15.98 6.80 1.89
CA LEU A 102 15.78 5.42 1.46
C LEU A 102 14.31 5.07 1.59
N ALA A 103 13.69 4.62 0.49
CA ALA A 103 12.30 4.21 0.45
C ALA A 103 12.17 2.71 0.17
N GLN A 104 11.43 2.00 1.02
CA GLN A 104 11.16 0.57 0.87
C GLN A 104 9.70 0.27 1.20
N VAL A 105 9.13 -0.73 0.52
CA VAL A 105 7.87 -1.37 0.89
C VAL A 105 8.14 -2.85 1.08
N GLY A 106 7.72 -3.42 2.20
CA GLY A 106 7.96 -4.82 2.51
C GLY A 106 7.10 -5.33 3.67
N VAL A 107 7.01 -6.66 3.78
CA VAL A 107 6.29 -7.33 4.88
C VAL A 107 7.12 -7.32 6.15
N CYS A 108 6.51 -6.98 7.28
CA CYS A 108 7.07 -7.06 8.63
C CYS A 108 6.22 -7.99 9.49
N PHE A 109 6.83 -8.57 10.52
CA PHE A 109 6.20 -9.54 11.39
C PHE A 109 5.97 -8.94 12.78
N GLN A 110 4.87 -9.28 13.44
CA GLN A 110 4.58 -8.83 14.80
C GLN A 110 3.93 -9.97 15.58
N SER A 111 4.45 -10.25 16.77
CA SER A 111 3.81 -11.18 17.69
C SER A 111 2.47 -10.61 18.15
N VAL A 112 1.39 -11.38 18.00
CA VAL A 112 0.06 -10.99 18.45
C VAL A 112 -0.07 -11.36 19.93
N PRO A 113 -0.18 -10.40 20.86
CA PRO A 113 -0.40 -10.72 22.27
C PRO A 113 -1.74 -11.43 22.42
N GLU A 114 -1.76 -12.54 23.16
CA GLU A 114 -3.00 -13.27 23.44
C GLU A 114 -3.88 -12.47 24.41
N SER A 115 -5.18 -12.41 24.13
CA SER A 115 -6.16 -11.76 25.00
C SER A 115 -6.53 -12.59 26.24
N GLU A 116 -6.14 -13.87 26.29
CA GLU A 116 -6.50 -14.81 27.37
C GLU A 116 -5.25 -15.57 27.86
N PRO A 117 -4.72 -15.30 29.07
CA PRO A 117 -3.45 -15.85 29.56
C PRO A 117 -3.50 -17.34 29.98
N HIS A 118 -4.58 -18.07 29.68
CA HIS A 118 -4.84 -19.41 30.21
C HIS A 118 -4.77 -20.56 29.20
N ASN A 119 -4.38 -20.31 27.95
CA ASN A 119 -4.25 -21.37 26.96
C ASN A 119 -2.78 -21.58 26.60
N ASN A 120 -2.27 -22.80 26.74
CA ASN A 120 -0.91 -23.21 26.34
C ASN A 120 -0.76 -23.27 24.80
N ASN A 121 -1.35 -22.34 24.05
CA ASN A 121 -1.22 -22.28 22.62
C ASN A 121 0.06 -21.52 22.23
N PRO A 122 0.76 -21.95 21.17
CA PRO A 122 1.87 -21.18 20.64
C PRO A 122 1.36 -19.83 20.14
N GLY A 123 2.00 -18.74 20.59
CA GLY A 123 1.63 -17.37 20.21
C GLY A 123 1.58 -17.18 18.69
N ARG A 124 0.58 -16.42 18.22
CA ARG A 124 0.37 -16.17 16.80
C ARG A 124 1.25 -15.06 16.27
N ILE A 125 1.61 -15.18 15.00
CA ILE A 125 2.42 -14.21 14.27
C ILE A 125 1.52 -13.49 13.28
N GLY A 126 1.47 -12.16 13.39
CA GLY A 126 0.83 -11.30 12.41
C GLY A 126 1.82 -10.82 11.36
N GLU A 127 1.37 -10.75 10.12
CA GLU A 127 2.09 -10.12 9.02
C GLU A 127 1.44 -8.78 8.69
N ARG A 128 2.26 -7.77 8.40
CA ARG A 128 1.80 -6.47 7.89
C ARG A 128 2.68 -5.97 6.78
N THR A 129 2.06 -5.46 5.72
CA THR A 129 2.75 -4.77 4.63
C THR A 129 3.02 -3.33 5.06
N THR A 130 4.30 -3.01 5.22
CA THR A 130 4.77 -1.72 5.68
C THR A 130 5.46 -0.96 4.55
N SER A 131 5.26 0.35 4.52
CA SER A 131 6.05 1.29 3.73
C SER A 131 6.94 2.10 4.66
N LEU A 132 8.21 2.28 4.31
CA LEU A 132 9.18 3.05 5.08
C LEU A 132 9.88 4.04 4.16
N LEU A 133 9.89 5.32 4.58
CA LEU A 133 10.88 6.29 4.14
C LEU A 133 11.80 6.61 5.32
N ALA A 134 13.05 6.16 5.25
CA ALA A 134 14.11 6.56 6.15
C ALA A 134 14.82 7.79 5.57
N TRP A 135 14.74 8.92 6.26
CA TRP A 135 15.28 10.20 5.82
C TRP A 135 16.44 10.62 6.70
N PHE A 136 17.63 10.73 6.09
CA PHE A 136 18.86 11.14 6.75
C PHE A 136 19.05 12.63 6.54
N SER A 137 19.03 13.39 7.63
CA SER A 137 19.10 14.84 7.57
C SER A 137 20.11 15.41 8.57
N PRO A 138 20.69 16.59 8.30
CA PRO A 138 21.50 17.27 9.30
C PRO A 138 20.68 17.57 10.57
N PRO A 139 21.23 17.37 11.78
CA PRO A 139 20.50 17.56 13.04
C PRO A 139 19.77 18.90 13.16
N ARG A 140 20.42 19.98 12.67
CA ARG A 140 19.87 21.35 12.65
C ARG A 140 18.53 21.46 11.90
N THR A 141 18.33 20.65 10.86
CA THR A 141 17.16 20.70 9.97
C THR A 141 16.16 19.56 10.21
N ALA A 142 16.48 18.62 11.09
CA ALA A 142 15.69 17.41 11.30
C ALA A 142 14.23 17.71 11.69
N GLY A 143 14.00 18.67 12.59
CA GLY A 143 12.65 19.09 12.97
C GLY A 143 11.85 19.68 11.80
N GLN A 144 12.47 20.52 10.98
CA GLN A 144 11.82 21.12 9.81
C GLN A 144 11.44 20.06 8.77
N TRP A 145 12.31 19.05 8.58
CA TRP A 145 12.01 17.92 7.72
C TRP A 145 10.89 17.04 8.28
N LEU A 146 10.85 16.81 9.59
CA LEU A 146 9.76 16.05 10.22
C LEU A 146 8.41 16.72 9.98
N ASP A 147 8.31 18.05 10.20
CA ASP A 147 7.10 18.82 9.94
C ASP A 147 6.72 18.84 8.44
N TYR A 148 7.72 18.91 7.56
CA TYR A 148 7.52 18.81 6.12
C TYR A 148 6.91 17.45 5.76
N TRP A 149 7.49 16.35 6.26
CA TRP A 149 7.01 15.01 6.00
C TRP A 149 5.60 14.79 6.53
N LEU A 150 5.30 15.29 7.74
CA LEU A 150 3.95 15.24 8.29
C LEU A 150 2.92 15.84 7.32
N ARG A 151 3.16 17.07 6.85
CA ARG A 151 2.24 17.75 5.91
C ARG A 151 2.11 16.99 4.60
N GLN A 152 3.22 16.52 4.04
CA GLN A 152 3.22 15.79 2.78
C GLN A 152 2.50 14.45 2.87
N ARG A 153 2.69 13.70 3.96
CA ARG A 153 2.02 12.41 4.18
C ARG A 153 0.54 12.59 4.46
N LEU A 154 0.15 13.55 5.30
CA LEU A 154 -1.26 13.84 5.55
C LEU A 154 -1.98 14.28 4.27
N GLN A 155 -1.37 15.15 3.46
CA GLN A 155 -1.92 15.54 2.16
C GLN A 155 -2.05 14.35 1.21
N TRP A 156 -1.06 13.44 1.20
CA TRP A 156 -1.10 12.24 0.37
C TRP A 156 -2.25 11.30 0.73
N TRP A 157 -2.51 11.05 2.03
CA TRP A 157 -3.67 10.24 2.44
C TRP A 157 -5.00 10.92 2.07
N ARG A 158 -5.09 12.23 2.30
CA ARG A 158 -6.30 13.02 2.00
C ARG A 158 -6.60 13.10 0.51
N LYS A 159 -5.58 13.08 -0.35
CA LYS A 159 -5.72 13.18 -1.80
C LYS A 159 -6.64 12.09 -2.38
N PHE A 160 -6.54 10.86 -1.88
CA PHE A 160 -7.31 9.74 -2.42
C PHE A 160 -8.60 9.46 -1.64
N ALA A 161 -8.88 10.26 -0.61
CA ALA A 161 -10.04 10.10 0.25
C ALA A 161 -11.28 10.78 -0.35
N VAL A 162 -12.42 10.11 -0.21
CA VAL A 162 -13.75 10.68 -0.40
C VAL A 162 -14.06 11.68 0.73
N SER A 163 -13.71 11.35 1.98
CA SER A 163 -13.87 12.23 3.14
C SER A 163 -12.52 12.55 3.80
N PRO A 164 -11.75 13.53 3.29
CA PRO A 164 -10.43 13.88 3.79
C PRO A 164 -10.36 14.23 5.29
N SER A 165 -11.49 14.64 5.89
CA SER A 165 -11.60 14.97 7.32
C SER A 165 -11.49 13.76 8.25
N ASN A 166 -11.64 12.53 7.74
CA ASN A 166 -11.42 11.30 8.51
C ASN A 166 -9.93 11.01 8.76
N PHE A 167 -9.04 11.68 8.01
CA PHE A 167 -7.60 11.60 8.21
C PHE A 167 -7.12 12.79 9.06
N SER A 168 -6.51 12.47 10.20
CA SER A 168 -5.98 13.45 11.15
C SER A 168 -4.56 13.11 11.58
N SER A 169 -3.93 14.03 12.31
CA SER A 169 -2.61 13.84 12.89
C SER A 169 -2.63 14.18 14.37
N SER A 170 -1.78 13.53 15.16
CA SER A 170 -1.51 13.90 16.55
C SER A 170 -0.02 13.78 16.85
N ASP A 171 0.44 14.61 17.78
CA ASP A 171 1.82 14.56 18.26
C ASP A 171 1.94 13.43 19.29
N PHE A 172 3.11 12.83 19.40
CA PHE A 172 3.44 11.94 20.50
C PHE A 172 4.90 12.07 20.91
N GLN A 173 5.19 11.59 22.10
CA GLN A 173 6.54 11.42 22.62
C GLN A 173 6.67 9.98 23.09
N ASP A 174 7.71 9.27 22.64
CA ASP A 174 7.97 7.91 23.09
C ASP A 174 8.60 7.87 24.49
N GLU A 175 8.79 6.67 25.03
CA GLU A 175 9.36 6.46 26.37
C GLU A 175 10.80 6.98 26.45
N GLU A 176 11.53 6.98 25.33
CA GLU A 176 12.86 7.54 25.18
C GLU A 176 12.87 9.08 25.01
N GLY A 177 11.70 9.72 25.05
CA GLY A 177 11.55 11.16 24.95
C GLY A 177 11.66 11.73 23.53
N ARG A 178 11.72 10.88 22.50
CA ARG A 178 11.79 11.27 21.10
C ARG A 178 10.42 11.74 20.63
N LYS A 179 10.44 12.81 19.81
CA LYS A 179 9.21 13.42 19.29
C LYS A 179 8.84 12.80 17.95
N GLY A 180 7.54 12.63 17.76
CA GLY A 180 6.97 12.12 16.52
C GLY A 180 5.53 12.57 16.31
N PHE A 181 4.98 12.13 15.19
CA PHE A 181 3.61 12.33 14.80
C PHE A 181 2.98 11.01 14.40
N ASN A 182 1.74 10.79 14.82
CA ASN A 182 0.90 9.71 14.31
C ASN A 182 -0.12 10.29 13.35
N LEU A 183 -0.26 9.66 12.20
CA LEU A 183 -1.37 9.86 11.27
C LEU A 183 -2.42 8.80 11.53
N HIS A 184 -3.66 9.26 11.61
CA HIS A 184 -4.79 8.44 11.99
C HIS A 184 -5.87 8.43 10.93
N TYR A 185 -6.65 7.35 10.93
CA TYR A 185 -7.93 7.28 10.25
C TYR A 185 -9.05 7.01 11.25
N ARG A 186 -10.19 7.69 11.08
CA ARG A 186 -11.39 7.50 11.90
C ARG A 186 -12.24 6.35 11.34
N PHE A 187 -12.09 5.16 11.91
CA PHE A 187 -12.96 4.02 11.67
C PHE A 187 -14.29 4.16 12.44
N PRO A 188 -15.33 3.37 12.09
CA PRO A 188 -16.61 3.40 12.80
C PRO A 188 -16.53 3.08 14.29
N TRP A 189 -15.52 2.31 14.70
CA TRP A 189 -15.29 1.92 16.10
C TRP A 189 -14.29 2.80 16.85
N GLY A 190 -13.57 3.70 16.15
CA GLY A 190 -12.54 4.51 16.78
C GLY A 190 -11.47 5.01 15.82
N THR A 191 -10.57 5.82 16.37
CA THR A 191 -9.43 6.36 15.62
C THR A 191 -8.27 5.40 15.73
N GLU A 192 -7.67 5.02 14.60
CA GLU A 192 -6.52 4.12 14.58
C GLU A 192 -5.36 4.72 13.80
N THR A 193 -4.14 4.47 14.28
CA THR A 193 -2.90 4.88 13.62
C THR A 193 -2.67 4.08 12.35
N ILE A 194 -2.45 4.79 11.24
CA ILE A 194 -2.13 4.20 9.93
C ILE A 194 -0.67 4.46 9.52
N GLU A 195 -0.05 5.52 10.04
CA GLU A 195 1.34 5.87 9.74
C GLU A 195 1.96 6.65 10.90
N THR A 196 3.22 6.37 11.19
CA THR A 196 3.97 6.98 12.30
C THR A 196 5.23 7.61 11.76
N LEU A 197 5.47 8.86 12.14
CA LEU A 197 6.66 9.64 11.82
C LEU A 197 7.45 9.86 13.11
N THR A 198 8.70 9.44 13.17
CA THR A 198 9.53 9.55 14.39
C THR A 198 10.89 10.13 14.04
N ASN A 199 11.38 11.05 14.86
CA ASN A 199 12.78 11.44 14.84
C ASN A 199 13.59 10.50 15.75
N LEU A 200 14.37 9.59 15.15
CA LEU A 200 15.15 8.59 15.87
C LEU A 200 16.52 9.14 16.33
N GLY A 201 16.91 10.34 15.92
CA GLY A 201 18.24 10.88 16.18
C GLY A 201 19.34 10.10 15.46
N ASP A 202 20.53 10.03 16.05
CA ASP A 202 21.70 9.31 15.56
C ASP A 202 21.96 7.99 16.31
N THR A 203 21.26 7.75 17.42
CA THR A 203 21.45 6.60 18.32
C THR A 203 21.43 5.26 17.58
N GLU A 204 20.39 4.99 16.78
CA GLU A 204 20.26 3.69 16.11
C GLU A 204 21.29 3.47 15.00
N LEU A 205 21.73 4.56 14.37
CA LEU A 205 22.78 4.51 13.37
C LEU A 205 24.14 4.23 14.03
N LEU A 206 24.42 4.85 15.18
CA LEU A 206 25.63 4.63 15.96
C LEU A 206 25.69 3.22 16.55
N GLN A 207 24.56 2.69 17.03
CA GLN A 207 24.48 1.31 17.53
C GLN A 207 24.75 0.28 16.43
N MET A 208 24.31 0.55 15.19
CA MET A 208 24.50 -0.35 14.06
C MET A 208 25.94 -0.40 13.56
N TYR A 209 26.68 0.70 13.69
CA TYR A 209 28.07 0.81 13.25
C TYR A 209 28.97 1.12 14.46
N PRO A 210 29.19 0.15 15.37
CA PRO A 210 30.07 0.36 16.51
C PRO A 210 31.51 0.56 16.02
N GLY A 211 32.15 1.67 16.43
CA GLY A 211 33.54 1.97 16.08
C GLY A 211 33.70 3.34 15.40
N ASP A 212 34.53 3.39 14.35
CA ASP A 212 34.89 4.65 13.68
C ASP A 212 33.70 5.24 12.90
N SER A 213 33.13 6.33 13.45
CA SER A 213 32.00 7.06 12.90
C SER A 213 32.35 7.91 11.68
N SER A 214 33.62 7.95 11.26
CA SER A 214 34.08 8.70 10.08
C SER A 214 33.32 8.33 8.80
N LYS A 215 32.95 7.05 8.66
CA LYS A 215 32.19 6.52 7.50
C LYS A 215 30.73 6.99 7.49
N LEU A 216 30.18 7.35 8.64
CA LEU A 216 28.79 7.77 8.79
C LEU A 216 28.57 9.25 8.46
N GLN A 217 29.66 10.03 8.41
CA GLN A 217 29.57 11.47 8.26
C GLN A 217 29.14 11.86 6.85
N GLY A 218 28.01 12.57 6.77
CA GLY A 218 27.53 13.22 5.55
C GLY A 218 27.89 14.71 5.52
N ARG A 219 27.94 15.27 4.31
CA ARG A 219 28.21 16.68 4.02
C ARG A 219 26.95 17.51 4.18
N ASP A 220 26.97 18.43 5.14
CA ASP A 220 26.05 19.56 5.29
C ASP A 220 26.79 20.86 4.87
N GLY A 221 26.74 21.17 3.58
CA GLY A 221 27.53 22.25 2.98
C GLY A 221 29.04 21.99 3.11
N ARG A 222 29.71 22.75 3.99
CA ARG A 222 31.16 22.61 4.26
C ARG A 222 31.48 21.74 5.48
N LYS A 223 30.48 21.36 6.27
CA LYS A 223 30.66 20.58 7.51
C LYS A 223 30.32 19.12 7.27
N ASN A 224 31.05 18.24 7.95
CA ASN A 224 30.72 16.82 8.01
C ASN A 224 29.99 16.56 9.33
N VAL A 225 28.84 15.92 9.26
CA VAL A 225 27.98 15.65 10.42
C VAL A 225 27.42 14.24 10.36
N ILE A 226 27.20 13.63 11.52
CA ILE A 226 26.40 12.40 11.62
C ILE A 226 24.93 12.82 11.47
N PRO A 227 24.17 12.23 10.53
CA PRO A 227 22.80 12.64 10.31
C PRO A 227 21.89 12.17 11.45
N TYR A 228 20.79 12.90 11.63
CA TYR A 228 19.62 12.36 12.30
C TYR A 228 18.76 11.57 11.32
N VAL A 229 18.25 10.45 11.81
CA VAL A 229 17.36 9.56 11.07
C VAL A 229 15.92 9.91 11.41
N LEU A 230 15.14 10.32 10.41
CA LEU A 230 13.70 10.42 10.51
C LEU A 230 13.10 9.17 9.87
N SER A 231 12.21 8.49 10.59
CA SER A 231 11.50 7.32 10.11
C SER A 231 10.05 7.69 9.82
N VAL A 232 9.61 7.48 8.58
CA VAL A 232 8.21 7.62 8.16
C VAL A 232 7.69 6.24 7.80
N ASN A 233 6.94 5.63 8.71
CA ASN A 233 6.53 4.23 8.67
C ASN A 233 4.99 4.13 8.53
N GLY A 234 4.52 3.74 7.35
CA GLY A 234 3.10 3.55 7.04
C GLY A 234 2.69 2.08 7.01
N ASN A 235 1.56 1.75 7.64
CA ASN A 235 0.90 0.45 7.51
C ASN A 235 -0.04 0.46 6.30
N LEU A 236 0.40 -0.14 5.20
CA LEU A 236 -0.37 -0.15 3.94
C LEU A 236 -1.63 -0.99 4.05
N ASP A 237 -1.62 -2.08 4.82
CA ASP A 237 -2.80 -2.94 4.99
C ASP A 237 -3.92 -2.21 5.72
N ARG A 238 -3.58 -1.46 6.79
CA ARG A 238 -4.54 -0.58 7.49
C ARG A 238 -4.98 0.59 6.61
N GLY A 239 -4.07 1.14 5.80
CA GLY A 239 -4.40 2.17 4.82
C GLY A 239 -5.40 1.69 3.77
N VAL A 240 -5.26 0.45 3.29
CA VAL A 240 -6.20 -0.19 2.36
C VAL A 240 -7.58 -0.35 3.01
N LEU A 241 -7.62 -0.82 4.26
CA LEU A 241 -8.88 -0.89 5.01
C LEU A 241 -9.50 0.50 5.18
N ALA A 242 -8.72 1.52 5.55
CA ALA A 242 -9.19 2.89 5.67
C ALA A 242 -9.86 3.39 4.38
N TYR A 243 -9.23 3.21 3.21
CA TYR A 243 -9.84 3.59 1.93
C TYR A 243 -11.08 2.76 1.58
N LEU A 244 -11.13 1.48 1.94
CA LEU A 244 -12.34 0.67 1.75
C LEU A 244 -13.52 1.25 2.56
N PHE A 245 -13.31 1.56 3.84
CA PHE A 245 -14.32 2.18 4.69
C PHE A 245 -14.70 3.58 4.22
N ASP A 246 -13.73 4.41 3.83
CA ASP A 246 -13.96 5.76 3.33
C ASP A 246 -14.75 5.78 2.01
N SER A 247 -14.54 4.77 1.18
CA SER A 247 -15.20 4.65 -0.13
C SER A 247 -16.64 4.10 -0.07
N LEU A 248 -17.02 3.41 1.02
CA LEU A 248 -18.32 2.75 1.13
C LEU A 248 -19.43 3.79 1.27
N GLN A 249 -20.31 3.85 0.27
CA GLN A 249 -21.52 4.68 0.30
C GLN A 249 -22.78 3.85 0.17
N LEU A 250 -23.80 4.23 0.94
CA LEU A 250 -25.18 3.78 0.77
C LEU A 250 -25.93 4.89 0.03
N ALA A 251 -26.14 4.71 -1.28
CA ALA A 251 -26.88 5.65 -2.12
C ALA A 251 -28.31 5.15 -2.36
N GLU A 252 -29.24 6.05 -2.65
CA GLU A 252 -30.54 5.64 -3.19
C GLU A 252 -30.35 4.92 -4.53
N ASN A 253 -31.06 3.81 -4.73
CA ASN A 253 -30.94 3.02 -5.94
C ASN A 253 -31.92 3.53 -7.02
N PRO A 254 -31.45 4.22 -8.08
CA PRO A 254 -32.33 4.73 -9.13
C PRO A 254 -32.88 3.62 -10.04
N LEU A 255 -32.36 2.39 -9.94
CA LEU A 255 -32.72 1.28 -10.82
C LEU A 255 -34.00 0.56 -10.37
N THR A 256 -34.47 0.73 -9.14
CA THR A 256 -35.68 0.04 -8.66
C THR A 256 -36.80 1.00 -8.31
N LYS A 257 -38.02 0.73 -8.80
CA LYS A 257 -39.24 1.51 -8.49
C LYS A 257 -39.71 1.41 -7.02
N LYS A 258 -38.99 0.68 -6.16
CA LYS A 258 -39.33 0.54 -4.73
C LYS A 258 -38.77 1.75 -3.97
N LYS A 259 -39.64 2.52 -3.32
CA LYS A 259 -39.22 3.52 -2.32
C LYS A 259 -38.30 2.84 -1.29
N ASN A 260 -37.15 3.44 -1.00
CA ASN A 260 -36.13 3.01 -0.01
C ASN A 260 -35.18 1.87 -0.40
N SER A 261 -35.03 1.53 -1.68
CA SER A 261 -33.94 0.64 -2.11
C SER A 261 -32.58 1.34 -2.00
N GLN A 262 -31.67 0.79 -1.18
CA GLN A 262 -30.29 1.29 -1.05
C GLN A 262 -29.33 0.50 -1.96
N ARG A 263 -28.46 1.21 -2.67
CA ARG A 263 -27.33 0.68 -3.45
C ARG A 263 -26.05 0.85 -2.65
N LYS A 264 -25.33 -0.25 -2.47
CA LYS A 264 -23.95 -0.24 -1.94
C LYS A 264 -23.00 0.04 -3.09
N VAL A 265 -22.11 1.01 -2.91
CA VAL A 265 -21.08 1.33 -3.90
C VAL A 265 -19.77 1.65 -3.17
N LEU A 266 -18.67 1.11 -3.69
CA LEU A 266 -17.33 1.50 -3.26
C LEU A 266 -16.83 2.58 -4.21
N LYS A 267 -16.74 3.83 -3.75
CA LYS A 267 -16.23 4.96 -4.54
C LYS A 267 -14.73 5.17 -4.34
N LEU A 268 -13.93 4.12 -4.60
CA LEU A 268 -12.47 4.26 -4.55
C LEU A 268 -12.01 5.27 -5.60
N HIS A 269 -10.98 6.04 -5.25
CA HIS A 269 -10.36 6.97 -6.19
C HIS A 269 -9.92 6.25 -7.48
N PRO A 270 -10.07 6.84 -8.68
CA PRO A 270 -9.76 6.19 -9.95
C PRO A 270 -8.36 5.57 -10.04
N CYS A 271 -7.36 6.18 -9.39
CA CYS A 271 -6.00 5.61 -9.32
C CYS A 271 -5.89 4.36 -8.45
N LEU A 272 -6.73 4.23 -7.41
CA LEU A 272 -6.68 3.12 -6.45
C LEU A 272 -7.58 1.95 -6.84
N ALA A 273 -8.70 2.22 -7.53
CA ALA A 273 -9.68 1.19 -7.92
C ALA A 273 -9.00 -0.02 -8.59
N PRO A 274 -9.20 -1.26 -8.10
CA PRO A 274 -8.48 -2.43 -8.61
C PRO A 274 -8.84 -2.76 -10.07
N LEU A 275 -10.10 -2.51 -10.45
CA LEU A 275 -10.63 -2.69 -11.80
C LEU A 275 -11.08 -1.33 -12.33
N LYS A 276 -10.67 -0.98 -13.54
CA LYS A 276 -11.03 0.29 -14.17
C LYS A 276 -12.29 0.13 -15.01
N VAL A 277 -12.38 -0.97 -15.76
CA VAL A 277 -13.46 -1.20 -16.72
C VAL A 277 -13.99 -2.62 -16.60
N ALA A 278 -15.29 -2.81 -16.78
CA ALA A 278 -15.91 -4.12 -17.03
C ALA A 278 -16.45 -4.16 -18.46
N LEU A 279 -16.18 -5.26 -19.17
CA LEU A 279 -16.67 -5.50 -20.53
C LEU A 279 -17.72 -6.61 -20.51
N ASP A 280 -18.94 -6.27 -20.93
CA ASP A 280 -20.07 -7.18 -20.95
C ASP A 280 -20.72 -7.25 -22.33
N VAL A 281 -21.38 -8.38 -22.58
CA VAL A 281 -22.19 -8.60 -23.78
C VAL A 281 -23.66 -8.42 -23.46
N GLY A 282 -24.34 -7.64 -24.28
CA GLY A 282 -25.79 -7.47 -24.24
C GLY A 282 -26.51 -8.40 -25.21
N LYS A 283 -27.56 -7.88 -25.85
CA LYS A 283 -28.35 -8.62 -26.84
C LYS A 283 -27.57 -8.68 -28.17
N GLY A 284 -27.56 -9.86 -28.79
CA GLY A 284 -27.02 -10.07 -30.15
C GLY A 284 -26.31 -11.42 -30.32
N PRO A 285 -25.62 -11.63 -31.46
CA PRO A 285 -24.90 -12.87 -31.76
C PRO A 285 -23.70 -13.05 -30.82
N THR A 286 -23.84 -13.95 -29.85
CA THR A 286 -22.89 -14.12 -28.74
C THR A 286 -21.45 -14.35 -29.18
N THR A 287 -21.22 -15.09 -30.28
CA THR A 287 -19.86 -15.43 -30.74
C THR A 287 -19.11 -14.22 -31.28
N GLU A 288 -19.74 -13.44 -32.15
CA GLU A 288 -19.14 -12.24 -32.77
C GLU A 288 -18.91 -11.15 -31.73
N LEU A 289 -19.89 -10.91 -30.85
CA LEU A 289 -19.75 -9.92 -29.79
C LEU A 289 -18.62 -10.28 -28.82
N ARG A 290 -18.45 -11.56 -28.48
CA ARG A 290 -17.32 -12.01 -27.65
C ARG A 290 -15.97 -11.79 -28.33
N GLN A 291 -15.87 -11.93 -29.65
CA GLN A 291 -14.64 -11.61 -30.39
C GLN A 291 -14.30 -10.12 -30.31
N VAL A 292 -15.31 -9.24 -30.44
CA VAL A 292 -15.12 -7.79 -30.26
C VAL A 292 -14.68 -7.47 -28.84
N CYS A 293 -15.32 -8.07 -27.82
CA CYS A 293 -14.91 -7.91 -26.43
C CYS A 293 -13.46 -8.35 -26.19
N GLN A 294 -13.04 -9.47 -26.79
CA GLN A 294 -11.67 -9.97 -26.66
C GLN A 294 -10.65 -9.03 -27.30
N GLY A 295 -10.96 -8.47 -28.48
CA GLY A 295 -10.12 -7.47 -29.13
C GLY A 295 -9.96 -6.22 -28.27
N LEU A 296 -11.07 -5.71 -27.72
CA LEU A 296 -11.05 -4.55 -26.83
C LEU A 296 -10.34 -4.85 -25.50
N PHE A 297 -10.51 -6.05 -24.95
CA PHE A 297 -9.81 -6.48 -23.74
C PHE A 297 -8.30 -6.45 -23.93
N ASN A 298 -7.80 -6.96 -25.07
CA ASN A 298 -6.38 -6.94 -25.39
C ASN A 298 -5.88 -5.49 -25.54
N GLU A 299 -6.59 -4.65 -26.31
CA GLU A 299 -6.22 -3.25 -26.52
C GLU A 299 -6.16 -2.47 -25.20
N LEU A 300 -7.14 -2.63 -24.31
CA LEU A 300 -7.14 -1.95 -23.01
C LEU A 300 -6.04 -2.48 -22.08
N SER A 301 -5.80 -3.80 -22.09
CA SER A 301 -4.79 -4.44 -21.24
C SER A 301 -3.36 -4.05 -21.65
N GLU A 302 -3.09 -3.94 -22.95
CA GLU A 302 -1.80 -3.43 -23.49
C GLU A 302 -1.49 -2.01 -23.00
N ASN A 303 -2.53 -1.21 -22.77
CA ASN A 303 -2.43 0.15 -22.22
C ASN A 303 -2.42 0.19 -20.68
N SER A 304 -2.19 -0.94 -20.01
CA SER A 304 -2.16 -1.06 -18.54
C SER A 304 -3.46 -0.65 -17.85
N ILE A 305 -4.61 -0.81 -18.52
CA ILE A 305 -5.94 -0.59 -17.93
C ILE A 305 -6.45 -1.94 -17.43
N SER A 306 -6.73 -2.04 -16.12
CA SER A 306 -7.30 -3.26 -15.53
C SER A 306 -8.75 -3.47 -15.98
N VAL A 307 -9.01 -4.56 -16.70
CA VAL A 307 -10.34 -4.89 -17.25
C VAL A 307 -10.91 -6.16 -16.63
N TRP A 308 -12.21 -6.14 -16.31
CA TRP A 308 -12.99 -7.33 -15.94
C TRP A 308 -13.65 -7.95 -17.19
N PRO A 309 -13.36 -9.23 -17.50
CA PRO A 309 -13.92 -9.90 -18.67
C PRO A 309 -15.31 -10.51 -18.38
N GLY A 310 -16.31 -9.65 -18.15
CA GLY A 310 -17.69 -10.06 -17.87
C GLY A 310 -18.33 -10.89 -19.00
N TYR A 311 -17.89 -10.68 -20.24
CA TYR A 311 -18.31 -11.44 -21.42
C TYR A 311 -17.99 -12.95 -21.38
N LEU A 312 -17.13 -13.40 -20.47
CA LEU A 312 -16.86 -14.84 -20.25
C LEU A 312 -17.91 -15.51 -19.38
N GLU A 313 -18.70 -14.75 -18.63
CA GLU A 313 -19.74 -15.31 -17.76
C GLU A 313 -20.80 -16.05 -18.60
N THR A 314 -21.11 -17.28 -18.20
CA THR A 314 -22.09 -18.15 -18.87
C THR A 314 -23.48 -18.05 -18.25
N MET A 315 -23.57 -17.55 -17.00
CA MET A 315 -24.84 -17.35 -16.31
C MET A 315 -25.50 -16.07 -16.80
N GLN A 316 -26.77 -16.15 -17.19
CA GLN A 316 -27.56 -14.98 -17.53
C GLN A 316 -27.94 -14.22 -16.25
N VAL A 317 -27.27 -13.11 -16.01
CA VAL A 317 -27.53 -12.19 -14.90
C VAL A 317 -28.24 -10.97 -15.46
N SER A 318 -29.19 -10.38 -14.73
CA SER A 318 -29.85 -9.17 -15.21
C SER A 318 -28.87 -7.99 -15.25
N LEU A 319 -29.08 -7.04 -16.16
CA LEU A 319 -28.20 -5.87 -16.29
C LEU A 319 -28.11 -5.06 -14.99
N GLU A 320 -29.20 -5.00 -14.22
CA GLU A 320 -29.26 -4.32 -12.93
C GLU A 320 -28.41 -5.03 -11.85
N GLN A 321 -28.42 -6.36 -11.86
CA GLN A 321 -27.57 -7.16 -10.97
C GLN A 321 -26.09 -7.00 -11.33
N LEU A 322 -25.75 -6.94 -12.63
CA LEU A 322 -24.39 -6.66 -13.09
C LEU A 322 -23.91 -5.27 -12.62
N TYR A 323 -24.72 -4.24 -12.79
CA TYR A 323 -24.37 -2.91 -12.31
C TYR A 323 -24.15 -2.89 -10.79
N THR A 324 -25.03 -3.53 -10.03
CA THR A 324 -24.87 -3.63 -8.56
C THR A 324 -23.55 -4.32 -8.19
N LYS A 325 -23.24 -5.45 -8.85
CA LYS A 325 -21.96 -6.17 -8.68
C LYS A 325 -20.75 -5.28 -8.99
N TYR A 326 -20.76 -4.56 -10.11
CA TYR A 326 -19.64 -3.70 -10.50
C TYR A 326 -19.48 -2.47 -9.60
N ASP A 327 -20.58 -1.96 -9.08
CA ASP A 327 -20.59 -0.85 -8.13
C ASP A 327 -20.00 -1.28 -6.77
N GLU A 328 -20.33 -2.49 -6.31
CA GLU A 328 -19.72 -3.12 -5.13
C GLU A 328 -18.25 -3.48 -5.34
N MET A 329 -17.85 -3.83 -6.57
CA MET A 329 -16.46 -4.10 -6.96
C MET A 329 -15.63 -2.82 -7.23
N SER A 330 -16.24 -1.64 -7.16
CA SER A 330 -15.61 -0.34 -7.44
C SER A 330 -15.13 -0.13 -8.89
N VAL A 331 -15.70 -0.84 -9.85
CA VAL A 331 -15.37 -0.66 -11.28
C VAL A 331 -15.78 0.74 -11.72
N LEU A 332 -14.89 1.50 -12.37
CA LEU A 332 -15.17 2.89 -12.75
C LEU A 332 -16.19 3.00 -13.87
N PHE A 333 -16.04 2.16 -14.90
CA PHE A 333 -16.90 2.14 -16.07
C PHE A 333 -17.35 0.73 -16.45
N THR A 334 -18.62 0.58 -16.78
CA THR A 334 -19.14 -0.65 -17.41
C THR A 334 -19.39 -0.36 -18.88
N VAL A 335 -18.85 -1.19 -19.77
CA VAL A 335 -19.05 -1.11 -21.21
C VAL A 335 -19.89 -2.29 -21.65
N LEU A 336 -21.03 -1.99 -22.26
CA LEU A 336 -21.92 -3.00 -22.82
C LEU A 336 -21.80 -2.99 -24.35
N ILE A 337 -21.43 -4.14 -24.91
CA ILE A 337 -21.29 -4.39 -26.34
C ILE A 337 -22.54 -5.13 -26.83
N THR A 338 -23.21 -4.59 -27.84
CA THR A 338 -24.47 -5.14 -28.38
C THR A 338 -24.41 -5.28 -29.90
N ASP A 339 -25.47 -5.81 -30.51
CA ASP A 339 -25.71 -5.78 -31.96
C ASP A 339 -25.39 -4.43 -32.64
N ALA A 340 -25.83 -3.31 -32.04
CA ALA A 340 -25.51 -1.97 -32.52
C ALA A 340 -24.00 -1.72 -32.67
N THR A 341 -23.18 -2.30 -31.80
CA THR A 341 -21.71 -2.18 -31.90
C THR A 341 -21.18 -2.85 -33.18
N LEU A 342 -21.81 -3.93 -33.64
CA LEU A 342 -21.43 -4.60 -34.89
C LEU A 342 -21.89 -3.79 -36.12
N GLU A 343 -23.04 -3.13 -36.03
CA GLU A 343 -23.61 -2.35 -37.15
C GLU A 343 -22.94 -0.98 -37.34
N ASN A 344 -22.72 -0.24 -36.25
CA ASN A 344 -22.30 1.16 -36.29
C ASN A 344 -21.15 1.51 -35.33
N GLY A 345 -20.56 0.52 -34.65
CA GLY A 345 -19.39 0.72 -33.78
C GLY A 345 -19.70 1.42 -32.45
N ILE A 346 -20.96 1.60 -32.06
CA ILE A 346 -21.35 2.30 -30.83
C ILE A 346 -21.47 1.33 -29.66
N VAL A 347 -20.86 1.67 -28.53
CA VAL A 347 -20.95 0.96 -27.25
C VAL A 347 -21.66 1.81 -26.21
N GLN A 348 -22.30 1.16 -25.24
CA GLN A 348 -22.89 1.85 -24.09
C GLN A 348 -21.89 1.87 -22.93
N LEU A 349 -21.53 3.06 -22.47
CA LEU A 349 -20.66 3.31 -21.33
C LEU A 349 -21.49 3.78 -20.13
N ARG A 350 -21.37 3.13 -18.98
CA ARG A 350 -21.97 3.58 -17.72
C ARG A 350 -20.90 3.98 -16.72
N SER A 351 -21.02 5.17 -16.13
CA SER A 351 -20.16 5.62 -15.02
C SER A 351 -20.64 5.11 -13.66
N ARG A 352 -19.72 4.65 -12.80
CA ARG A 352 -19.98 4.29 -11.41
C ARG A 352 -20.52 5.45 -10.59
N ASP A 353 -19.91 6.63 -10.77
CA ASP A 353 -20.08 7.78 -9.89
C ASP A 353 -21.39 8.51 -10.18
N THR A 354 -21.74 8.69 -11.46
CA THR A 354 -22.97 9.38 -11.88
C THR A 354 -24.12 8.43 -12.21
N THR A 355 -23.85 7.14 -12.45
CA THR A 355 -24.80 6.13 -12.97
C THR A 355 -25.36 6.42 -14.36
N MET A 356 -24.91 7.49 -15.00
CA MET A 356 -25.34 7.90 -16.33
C MET A 356 -24.82 6.92 -17.39
N LYS A 357 -25.63 6.73 -18.42
CA LYS A 357 -25.32 5.90 -19.59
C LYS A 357 -25.09 6.81 -20.78
N GLU A 358 -23.93 6.68 -21.40
CA GLU A 358 -23.54 7.44 -22.57
C GLU A 358 -23.25 6.47 -23.73
N MET A 359 -23.52 6.90 -24.94
CA MET A 359 -23.22 6.14 -26.15
C MET A 359 -21.94 6.70 -26.76
N MET A 360 -20.96 5.85 -27.00
CA MET A 360 -19.66 6.26 -27.53
C MET A 360 -19.19 5.29 -28.60
N HIS A 361 -18.52 5.81 -29.63
CA HIS A 361 -17.89 4.95 -30.62
C HIS A 361 -16.70 4.20 -30.02
N ILE A 362 -16.59 2.90 -30.29
CA ILE A 362 -15.58 2.00 -29.70
C ILE A 362 -14.15 2.52 -29.90
N SER A 363 -13.85 3.16 -31.04
CA SER A 363 -12.52 3.71 -31.32
C SER A 363 -12.10 4.85 -30.38
N ARG A 364 -13.04 5.55 -29.74
CA ARG A 364 -12.75 6.67 -28.81
C ARG A 364 -12.63 6.21 -27.36
N LEU A 365 -13.03 4.97 -27.06
CA LEU A 365 -13.12 4.45 -25.70
C LEU A 365 -11.76 4.40 -25.00
N LYS A 366 -10.73 3.89 -25.68
CA LYS A 366 -9.37 3.83 -25.14
C LYS A 366 -8.87 5.20 -24.72
N ASP A 367 -8.90 6.17 -25.64
CA ASP A 367 -8.36 7.51 -25.40
C ASP A 367 -9.11 8.22 -24.28
N PHE A 368 -10.43 8.04 -24.21
CA PHE A 368 -11.25 8.55 -23.12
C PHE A 368 -10.80 7.99 -21.76
N LEU A 369 -10.61 6.68 -21.64
CA LEU A 369 -10.20 6.02 -20.40
C LEU A 369 -8.79 6.44 -19.96
N ILE A 370 -7.83 6.51 -20.89
CA ILE A 370 -6.47 6.97 -20.62
C ILE A 370 -6.48 8.41 -20.10
N LYS A 371 -7.24 9.28 -20.78
CA LYS A 371 -7.38 10.69 -20.39
C LYS A 371 -8.04 10.82 -19.03
N TYR A 372 -9.08 10.05 -18.74
CA TYR A 372 -9.77 10.04 -17.45
C TYR A 372 -8.81 9.67 -16.32
N ILE A 373 -8.12 8.52 -16.44
CA ILE A 373 -7.19 8.02 -15.41
C ILE A 373 -6.02 8.99 -15.20
N THR A 374 -5.49 9.56 -16.28
CA THR A 374 -4.39 10.53 -16.21
C THR A 374 -4.82 11.82 -15.53
N SER A 375 -6.01 12.32 -15.84
CA SER A 375 -6.55 13.54 -15.22
C SER A 375 -6.77 13.34 -13.72
N SER A 376 -7.26 12.16 -13.30
CA SER A 376 -7.42 11.83 -11.88
C SER A 376 -6.10 11.72 -11.12
N LYS A 377 -4.96 11.47 -11.77
CA LYS A 377 -3.65 11.48 -11.09
C LYS A 377 -3.19 12.90 -10.73
N ASN A 378 -3.64 13.90 -11.49
CA ASN A 378 -3.17 15.28 -11.40
C ASN A 378 -4.01 16.14 -10.43
N MET A 379 -5.28 15.79 -10.24
CA MET A 379 -6.09 16.20 -9.09
C MET A 379 -5.51 15.54 -7.83
#